data_AF-A0AA92E9J5-F1
#
_entry.id   AF-A0AA92E9J5-F1
#
_cell.length_a   1.000
_cell.length_b   1.000
_cell.length_c   1.000
_cell.angle_alpha   90.00
_cell.angle_beta   90.00
_cell.angle_gamma   90.00
#
_symmetry.space_group_name_H-M   'P 1'
#
loop_
_entity.id
_entity.type
_entity.pdbx_description
1 polymer ?
#
loop_
_entity_poly.entity_id
_entity_poly.type
_entity_poly.pdbx_seq_one_letter_code
_entity_poly.pdbx_strand_id
1 'polypeptide(L)'
;MHEQNRSPQTLALAQLCELAQRLAPEAGRGSKRTVRASTATLRQLKETSTVVYTTTEEACARLLNVSTGLIGILQLLDVWSDRAWECRCLHCLLVPLKFELDDALSDIQKML
;
A
#
# COMPACT_ATOMS: atom_id res chain seq x y z
N MET A 1 25.98 -4.89 6.97
CA MET A 1 25.41 -5.28 5.66
C MET A 1 23.91 -5.11 5.77
N HIS A 2 23.34 -4.05 5.19
CA HIS A 2 21.88 -3.93 5.12
C HIS A 2 21.42 -4.74 3.91
N GLU A 3 20.95 -5.96 4.15
CA GLU A 3 20.13 -6.68 3.18
C GLU A 3 18.91 -5.81 2.88
N GLN A 4 18.93 -5.16 1.72
CA GLN A 4 17.77 -4.49 1.14
C GLN A 4 16.75 -5.58 0.84
N ASN A 5 15.93 -5.87 1.83
CA ASN A 5 14.74 -6.70 1.72
C ASN A 5 13.72 -5.91 0.89
N ARG A 6 13.99 -5.77 -0.42
CA ARG A 6 13.10 -5.09 -1.36
C ARG A 6 11.80 -5.89 -1.34
N SER A 7 10.70 -5.20 -1.04
CA SER A 7 9.39 -5.84 -0.96
C SER A 7 9.14 -6.67 -2.24
N PRO A 8 8.44 -7.81 -2.13
CA PRO A 8 8.18 -8.69 -3.27
C PRO A 8 7.52 -7.95 -4.45
N GLN A 9 6.91 -6.81 -4.20
CA GLN A 9 6.29 -5.99 -5.24
C GLN A 9 7.17 -4.87 -5.78
N THR A 10 8.15 -4.37 -5.02
CA THR A 10 9.26 -3.62 -5.64
C THR A 10 9.94 -4.51 -6.69
N LEU A 11 10.06 -5.81 -6.39
CA LEU A 11 10.48 -6.85 -7.33
C LEU A 11 9.45 -7.07 -8.45
N ALA A 12 8.16 -7.19 -8.16
CA ALA A 12 7.12 -7.37 -9.19
C ALA A 12 7.00 -6.16 -10.13
N LEU A 13 7.20 -4.94 -9.62
CA LEU A 13 7.22 -3.70 -10.39
C LEU A 13 8.48 -3.61 -11.25
N ALA A 14 9.63 -4.02 -10.71
CA ALA A 14 10.85 -4.16 -11.49
C ALA A 14 10.68 -5.21 -12.60
N GLN A 15 10.04 -6.35 -12.31
CA GLN A 15 9.73 -7.41 -13.28
C GLN A 15 8.69 -6.98 -14.31
N LEU A 16 7.66 -6.23 -13.92
CA LEU A 16 6.70 -5.62 -14.84
C LEU A 16 7.40 -4.62 -15.76
N CYS A 17 8.29 -3.79 -15.22
CA CYS A 17 9.12 -2.89 -16.02
C CYS A 17 9.99 -3.68 -16.99
N GLU A 18 10.62 -4.76 -16.54
CA GLU A 18 11.47 -5.62 -17.37
C GLU A 18 10.69 -6.34 -18.47
N LEU A 19 9.54 -6.93 -18.13
CA LEU A 19 8.65 -7.61 -19.06
C LEU A 19 8.10 -6.65 -20.09
N ALA A 20 7.67 -5.47 -19.65
CA ALA A 20 7.21 -4.45 -20.57
C ALA A 20 8.38 -3.99 -21.47
N GLN A 21 9.61 -3.86 -20.95
CA GLN A 21 10.79 -3.53 -21.74
C GLN A 21 11.16 -4.62 -22.76
N ARG A 22 10.89 -5.90 -22.46
CA ARG A 22 10.99 -7.04 -23.39
C ARG A 22 9.83 -7.12 -24.39
N LEU A 23 8.67 -6.57 -24.06
CA LEU A 23 7.50 -6.46 -24.94
C LEU A 23 7.60 -5.27 -25.91
N ALA A 24 8.54 -4.34 -25.70
CA ALA A 24 8.92 -3.36 -26.72
C ALA A 24 9.38 -4.16 -27.95
N PRO A 25 8.75 -3.99 -29.12
CA PRO A 25 9.00 -4.86 -30.26
C PRO A 25 10.46 -4.75 -30.67
N GLU A 26 11.15 -5.90 -30.63
CA GLU A 26 12.42 -6.13 -31.32
C GLU A 26 12.35 -5.46 -32.69
N ALA A 27 13.34 -4.64 -32.99
CA ALA A 27 13.37 -3.65 -34.07
C ALA A 27 13.45 -4.28 -35.48
N GLY A 28 12.76 -5.39 -35.72
CA GLY A 28 12.89 -6.23 -36.90
C GLY A 28 11.84 -6.03 -37.99
N ARG A 29 10.59 -5.59 -37.71
CA ARG A 29 9.54 -5.51 -38.77
C ARG A 29 8.29 -4.67 -38.50
N GLY A 30 8.15 -4.05 -37.31
CA GLY A 30 6.98 -3.23 -36.96
C GLY A 30 7.19 -1.75 -37.27
N SER A 31 6.20 -1.09 -37.87
CA SER A 31 6.20 0.35 -38.20
C SER A 31 6.74 1.20 -37.04
N LYS A 32 7.65 2.14 -37.31
CA LYS A 32 8.27 3.07 -36.32
C LYS A 32 7.25 3.76 -35.40
N ARG A 33 6.01 3.91 -35.88
CA ARG A 33 4.88 4.48 -35.13
C ARG A 33 4.39 3.57 -34.01
N THR A 34 4.36 2.25 -34.25
CA THR A 34 3.94 1.23 -33.28
C THR A 34 4.96 1.06 -32.16
N VAL A 35 6.26 1.08 -32.49
CA VAL A 35 7.35 1.09 -31.50
C VAL A 35 7.24 2.30 -30.57
N ARG A 36 7.02 3.51 -31.13
CA ARG A 36 6.91 4.76 -30.35
C ARG A 36 5.64 4.81 -29.48
N ALA A 37 4.53 4.24 -29.95
CA ALA A 37 3.31 4.09 -29.17
C ALA A 37 3.49 3.07 -28.03
N SER A 38 4.21 1.97 -28.28
CA SER A 38 4.51 0.95 -27.25
C SER A 38 5.44 1.48 -26.17
N THR A 39 6.46 2.27 -26.50
CA THR A 39 7.37 2.87 -25.51
C THR A 39 6.69 3.99 -24.70
N ALA A 40 5.77 4.73 -25.32
CA ALA A 40 4.96 5.74 -24.62
C ALA A 40 3.99 5.10 -23.61
N THR A 41 3.29 4.04 -24.00
CA THR A 41 2.39 3.29 -23.10
C THR A 41 3.12 2.60 -21.96
N LEU A 42 4.32 2.06 -22.23
CA LEU A 42 5.26 1.55 -21.23
C LEU A 42 5.65 2.58 -20.18
N ARG A 43 6.05 3.77 -20.65
CA ARG A 43 6.42 4.88 -19.77
C ARG A 43 5.24 5.30 -18.91
N GLN A 44 4.06 5.40 -19.52
CA GLN A 44 2.83 5.73 -18.81
C GLN A 44 2.49 4.66 -17.76
N LEU A 45 2.61 3.37 -18.08
CA LEU A 45 2.40 2.29 -17.12
C LEU A 45 3.39 2.35 -15.95
N LYS A 46 4.66 2.64 -16.22
CA LYS A 46 5.68 2.81 -15.19
C LYS A 46 5.39 4.01 -14.29
N GLU A 47 5.02 5.14 -14.88
CA GLU A 47 4.63 6.36 -14.16
C GLU A 47 3.39 6.09 -13.30
N THR A 48 2.34 5.50 -13.86
CA THR A 48 1.12 5.12 -13.11
C THR A 48 1.43 4.13 -11.99
N SER A 49 2.25 3.10 -12.24
CA SER A 49 2.61 2.12 -11.22
C SER A 49 3.41 2.74 -10.07
N THR A 50 4.30 3.70 -10.38
CA THR A 50 5.07 4.43 -9.37
C THR A 50 4.16 5.33 -8.54
N VAL A 51 3.20 6.00 -9.17
CA VAL A 51 2.21 6.83 -8.47
C VAL A 51 1.32 5.98 -7.57
N VAL A 52 0.85 4.82 -8.04
CA VAL A 52 0.05 3.90 -7.22
C VAL A 52 0.85 3.42 -6.02
N TYR A 53 2.09 2.98 -6.21
CA TYR A 53 2.95 2.52 -5.12
C TYR A 53 3.16 3.61 -4.06
N THR A 54 3.65 4.78 -4.47
CA THR A 54 3.96 5.90 -3.55
C THR A 54 2.70 6.42 -2.83
N THR A 55 1.57 6.50 -3.54
CA THR A 55 0.30 6.93 -2.93
C THR A 55 -0.22 5.89 -1.93
N THR A 56 -0.05 4.59 -2.22
CA THR A 56 -0.49 3.51 -1.34
C THR A 56 0.40 3.43 -0.09
N GLU A 57 1.71 3.63 -0.24
CA GLU A 57 2.67 3.72 0.86
C GLU A 57 2.34 4.90 1.79
N GLU A 58 2.12 6.10 1.24
CA GLU A 58 1.77 7.28 2.02
C GLU A 58 0.42 7.14 2.73
N ALA A 59 -0.58 6.57 2.04
CA ALA A 59 -1.87 6.25 2.64
C ALA A 59 -1.72 5.23 3.79
N CYS A 60 -0.90 4.20 3.61
CA CYS A 60 -0.61 3.19 4.65
C CYS A 60 0.06 3.83 5.87
N ALA A 61 1.04 4.72 5.67
CA ALA A 61 1.67 5.44 6.77
C ALA A 61 0.67 6.27 7.58
N ARG A 62 -0.24 6.97 6.90
CA ARG A 62 -1.33 7.72 7.55
C ARG A 62 -2.29 6.81 8.32
N LEU A 63 -2.69 5.68 7.74
CA LEU A 63 -3.57 4.71 8.40
C LEU A 63 -2.91 4.06 9.62
N LEU A 64 -1.60 3.80 9.58
CA LEU A 64 -0.83 3.32 10.74
C LEU A 64 -0.83 4.34 11.88
N ASN A 65 -0.72 5.63 11.57
CA ASN A 65 -0.84 6.69 12.58
C ASN A 65 -2.24 6.72 13.20
N VAL A 66 -3.30 6.54 12.38
CA VAL A 66 -4.68 6.43 12.87
C VAL A 66 -4.86 5.20 13.76
N SER A 67 -4.34 4.04 13.34
CA SER A 67 -4.38 2.81 14.13
C SER A 67 -3.68 3.00 15.49
N THR A 68 -2.50 3.64 15.49
CA THR A 68 -1.77 3.99 16.72
C THR A 68 -2.57 4.94 17.62
N GLY A 69 -3.19 5.97 17.05
CA GLY A 69 -4.08 6.87 17.80
C GLY A 69 -5.28 6.14 18.41
N LEU A 70 -5.87 5.20 17.67
CA LEU A 70 -6.98 4.38 18.15
C LEU A 70 -6.56 3.45 19.30
N ILE A 71 -5.33 2.91 19.30
CA ILE A 71 -4.77 2.18 20.46
C ILE A 71 -4.76 3.09 21.68
N GLY A 72 -4.25 4.31 21.55
CA GLY A 72 -4.19 5.27 22.66
C GLY A 72 -5.58 5.62 23.20
N ILE A 73 -6.57 5.79 22.33
CA ILE A 73 -7.97 6.02 22.73
C ILE A 73 -8.52 4.80 23.49
N LEU A 74 -8.31 3.59 22.98
CA LEU A 74 -8.77 2.36 23.65
C LEU A 74 -8.13 2.23 25.04
N GLN A 75 -6.82 2.44 25.16
CA GLN A 75 -6.12 2.43 26.44
C GLN A 75 -6.67 3.48 27.41
N LEU A 76 -6.97 4.69 26.92
CA LEU A 76 -7.58 5.73 27.73
C LEU A 76 -8.97 5.29 28.22
N LEU A 77 -9.81 4.80 27.31
CA LEU A 77 -11.16 4.34 27.67
C LEU A 77 -11.15 3.20 28.68
N ASP A 78 -10.17 2.30 28.59
CA ASP A 78 -9.97 1.21 29.55
C ASP A 78 -9.63 1.75 30.95
N VAL A 79 -8.74 2.75 31.04
CA VAL A 79 -8.39 3.42 32.31
C VAL A 79 -9.58 4.13 32.96
N TRP A 80 -10.46 4.73 32.16
CA TRP A 80 -11.66 5.42 32.67
C TRP A 80 -12.88 4.51 32.82
N SER A 81 -12.78 3.25 32.40
CA SER A 81 -13.88 2.29 32.33
C SER A 81 -14.56 2.08 33.70
N ASP A 82 -13.78 2.09 34.78
CA ASP A 82 -14.29 1.93 36.14
C ASP A 82 -15.07 3.13 36.67
N ARG A 83 -14.88 4.29 36.05
CA ARG A 83 -15.51 5.55 36.47
C ARG A 83 -16.75 5.90 35.67
N ALA A 84 -16.84 5.44 34.42
CA ALA A 84 -17.95 5.73 33.52
C ALA A 84 -18.30 4.51 32.66
N TRP A 85 -19.55 4.06 32.72
CA TRP A 85 -20.01 2.91 31.94
C TRP A 85 -20.00 3.20 30.43
N GLU A 86 -20.14 4.47 30.04
CA GLU A 86 -20.02 4.94 28.67
C GLU A 86 -18.63 4.63 28.09
N CYS A 87 -17.57 4.71 28.91
CA CYS A 87 -16.21 4.35 28.49
C CYS A 87 -16.10 2.84 28.19
N ARG A 88 -16.75 1.98 29.00
CA ARG A 88 -16.83 0.54 28.71
C ARG A 88 -17.58 0.27 27.40
N CYS A 89 -18.73 0.90 27.21
CA CYS A 89 -19.50 0.75 25.97
C CYS A 89 -18.71 1.21 24.73
N LEU A 90 -18.07 2.38 24.80
CA LEU A 90 -17.28 2.90 23.70
C LEU A 90 -16.05 2.02 23.42
N HIS A 91 -15.37 1.53 24.46
CA HIS A 91 -14.27 0.59 24.31
C HIS A 91 -14.71 -0.69 23.56
N CYS A 92 -15.82 -1.30 23.98
CA CYS A 92 -16.36 -2.50 23.33
C CYS A 92 -16.75 -2.27 21.86
N LEU A 93 -17.17 -1.06 21.49
CA LEU A 93 -17.50 -0.71 20.10
C LEU A 93 -16.25 -0.45 19.25
N LEU A 94 -15.22 0.15 19.84
CA LEU A 94 -14.00 0.54 19.13
C LEU A 94 -13.02 -0.63 18.95
N VAL A 95 -13.02 -1.63 19.84
CA VAL A 95 -12.13 -2.80 19.71
C VAL A 95 -12.34 -3.56 18.40
N PRO A 96 -13.57 -3.94 17.99
CA PRO A 96 -13.80 -4.59 16.70
C PRO A 96 -13.37 -3.73 15.51
N LEU A 97 -13.63 -2.42 15.56
CA LEU A 97 -13.21 -1.48 14.50
C LEU A 97 -11.68 -1.40 14.38
N LYS A 98 -10.96 -1.51 15.51
CA LYS A 98 -9.51 -1.60 15.51
C LYS A 98 -9.01 -2.87 14.84
N PHE A 99 -9.63 -4.01 15.12
CA PHE A 99 -9.28 -5.28 14.46
C PHE A 99 -9.48 -5.20 12.95
N GLU A 100 -10.63 -4.72 12.48
CA GLU A 100 -10.90 -4.55 11.04
C GLU A 100 -9.89 -3.60 10.37
N LEU A 101 -9.51 -2.51 11.04
CA LEU A 101 -8.49 -1.59 10.54
C LEU A 101 -7.11 -2.25 10.46
N ASP A 102 -6.74 -3.06 11.45
CA ASP A 102 -5.45 -3.76 11.46
C ASP A 102 -5.38 -4.84 10.39
N ASP A 103 -6.46 -5.59 10.17
CA ASP A 103 -6.55 -6.59 9.11
C ASP A 103 -6.47 -5.92 7.73
N ALA A 104 -7.19 -4.81 7.52
CA ALA A 104 -7.10 -4.03 6.28
C ALA A 104 -5.68 -3.48 6.05
N LEU A 105 -5.03 -2.99 7.11
CA LEU A 105 -3.63 -2.55 7.04
C LEU A 105 -2.68 -3.71 6.72
N SER A 106 -2.91 -4.88 7.30
CA SER A 106 -2.12 -6.09 7.01
C SER A 106 -2.26 -6.50 5.55
N ASP A 107 -3.47 -6.44 4.99
CA ASP A 107 -3.71 -6.77 3.59
C ASP A 107 -3.07 -5.75 2.64
N ILE A 108 -3.15 -4.46 2.96
CA ILE A 108 -2.45 -3.41 2.20
C ILE A 108 -0.93 -3.59 2.28
N GLN A 109 -0.39 -3.96 3.45
CA GLN A 109 1.04 -4.24 3.60
C GLN A 109 1.48 -5.48 2.83
N LYS A 110 0.64 -6.53 2.73
CA LYS A 110 0.88 -7.67 1.84
C LYS A 110 0.80 -7.28 0.37
N MET A 111 0.11 -6.18 0.06
CA MET A 111 0.02 -5.49 -1.23
C MET A 111 1.01 -4.30 -1.38
N LEU A 112 2.01 -4.15 -0.49
CA LEU A 112 3.21 -3.29 -0.65
C LEU A 112 4.53 -4.11 -0.71
#